data_AF-Q2W5X5-F1
#
_entry.id   AF-Q2W5X5-F1
#
_cell.length_a   1.000
_cell.length_b   1.000
_cell.length_c   1.000
_cell.angle_alpha   90.00
_cell.angle_beta   90.00
_cell.angle_gamma   90.00
#
_symmetry.space_group_name_H-M   'P 1'
#
loop_
_entity.id
_entity.type
_entity.pdbx_description
1 polymer ?
#
loop_
_entity_poly.entity_id
_entity_poly.type
_entity_poly.pdbx_seq_one_letter_code
_entity_poly.pdbx_strand_id
1 'polypeptide(L)'
;MTFDMLKFPPTMAAVLTRTRDYFQEEIGLKVSRAKPRTGNVDALQLRDVTAVVCTDGPVKLLIAFSFQRVLLEHLREVMTADLNVLPSERELFLRETAGETVNFILGHATADLAEGGNVIRLSPPSVLDEEKNILRPKKAIFTTIEMTTSHGTLDINFIGPSELFDRRLNFINEEEVQGGNMHPLKVLIVDDSLLTVRTLTGMLMELGHLVVQTAGSGALALEAYRQAKPDLVTMDITMPDMDGIEATTGILKEFPDANIIMVTSHGQQGMVMKAVKAGAKGYVLKPIKADKLREMIARVFKA
;
A
#
# COMPACT_ATOMS: atom_id res chain seq x y z
N MET A 1 19.54 -0.85 -0.96
CA MET A 1 19.47 -1.36 -2.35
C MET A 1 19.37 -0.15 -3.26
N THR A 2 20.13 -0.12 -4.35
CA THR A 2 20.35 1.08 -5.17
C THR A 2 19.29 1.18 -6.27
N PHE A 3 18.69 2.37 -6.45
CA PHE A 3 17.75 2.65 -7.54
C PHE A 3 18.44 2.45 -8.91
N ASP A 4 17.96 1.48 -9.70
CA ASP A 4 18.60 1.11 -10.97
C ASP A 4 18.20 2.06 -12.11
N MET A 5 19.01 3.11 -12.30
CA MET A 5 18.83 4.11 -13.37
C MET A 5 18.89 3.52 -14.79
N LEU A 6 19.47 2.34 -14.99
CA LEU A 6 19.56 1.72 -16.32
C LEU A 6 18.24 1.04 -16.73
N LYS A 7 17.46 0.57 -15.75
CA LYS A 7 16.17 -0.09 -15.98
C LYS A 7 14.98 0.87 -15.97
N PHE A 8 15.16 2.09 -15.47
CA PHE A 8 14.12 3.13 -15.42
C PHE A 8 13.55 3.50 -16.81
N PRO A 9 14.35 3.80 -17.86
CA PRO A 9 13.80 4.18 -19.16
C PRO A 9 12.99 3.06 -19.86
N PRO A 10 13.44 1.79 -19.90
CA PRO A 10 12.63 0.69 -20.43
C PRO A 10 11.28 0.50 -19.72
N THR A 11 11.26 0.58 -18.38
CA THR A 11 10.01 0.48 -17.60
C THR A 11 9.04 1.59 -17.98
N MET A 12 9.52 2.83 -18.07
CA MET A 12 8.71 3.96 -18.53
C MET A 12 8.17 3.73 -19.94
N ALA A 13 9.01 3.29 -20.88
CA ALA A 13 8.59 3.04 -22.25
C ALA A 13 7.47 2.00 -22.36
N ALA A 14 7.57 0.89 -21.61
CA ALA A 14 6.54 -0.16 -21.58
C ALA A 14 5.19 0.38 -21.07
N VAL A 15 5.20 1.13 -19.97
CA VAL A 15 3.98 1.75 -19.40
C VAL A 15 3.35 2.73 -20.39
N LEU A 16 4.17 3.57 -21.04
CA LEU A 16 3.68 4.54 -22.02
C LEU A 16 3.09 3.87 -23.26
N THR A 17 3.72 2.78 -23.75
CA THR A 17 3.19 2.02 -24.88
C THR A 17 1.86 1.38 -24.53
N ARG A 18 1.78 0.66 -23.41
CA ARG A 18 0.53 0.02 -22.98
C ARG A 18 -0.60 0.98 -22.69
N THR A 19 -0.28 2.15 -22.14
CA THR A 19 -1.31 3.19 -21.95
C THR A 19 -1.87 3.66 -23.29
N ARG A 20 -1.01 3.84 -24.30
CA ARG A 20 -1.44 4.22 -25.65
C ARG A 20 -2.32 3.13 -26.27
N ASP A 21 -1.89 1.88 -26.19
CA ASP A 21 -2.60 0.74 -26.76
C ASP A 21 -3.98 0.60 -26.12
N TYR A 22 -4.08 0.69 -24.79
CA TYR A 22 -5.36 0.69 -24.07
C TYR A 22 -6.31 1.78 -24.58
N PHE A 23 -5.86 3.04 -24.65
CA PHE A 23 -6.74 4.11 -25.14
C PHE A 23 -7.18 3.87 -26.58
N GLN A 24 -6.30 3.36 -27.43
CA GLN A 24 -6.59 3.20 -28.85
C GLN A 24 -7.44 1.97 -29.16
N GLU A 25 -7.15 0.83 -28.53
CA GLU A 25 -7.74 -0.48 -28.83
C GLU A 25 -9.01 -0.74 -28.01
N GLU A 26 -8.99 -0.42 -26.71
CA GLU A 26 -10.10 -0.71 -25.79
C GLU A 26 -11.11 0.43 -25.71
N ILE A 27 -10.64 1.69 -25.70
CA ILE A 27 -11.51 2.87 -25.56
C ILE A 27 -11.83 3.52 -26.92
N GLY A 28 -11.02 3.29 -27.95
CA GLY A 28 -11.17 3.94 -29.26
C GLY A 28 -10.74 5.42 -29.28
N LEU A 29 -9.96 5.86 -28.31
CA LEU A 29 -9.37 7.19 -28.23
C LEU A 29 -7.94 7.22 -28.78
N LYS A 30 -7.73 8.04 -29.81
CA LYS A 30 -6.38 8.29 -30.32
C LYS A 30 -5.59 9.19 -29.36
N VAL A 31 -4.45 8.70 -28.88
CA VAL A 31 -3.47 9.51 -28.15
C VAL A 31 -2.65 10.32 -29.15
N SER A 32 -2.87 11.63 -29.18
CA SER A 32 -2.29 12.54 -30.18
C SER A 32 -0.86 12.98 -29.84
N ARG A 33 -0.51 13.05 -28.56
CA ARG A 33 0.75 13.61 -28.08
C ARG A 33 1.08 13.03 -26.71
N ALA A 34 2.21 12.33 -26.61
CA ALA A 34 2.87 12.05 -25.33
C ALA A 34 4.08 12.98 -25.25
N LYS A 35 4.08 13.94 -24.31
CA LYS A 35 5.25 14.80 -24.12
C LYS A 35 5.68 14.86 -22.66
N PRO A 36 7.00 14.89 -22.40
CA PRO A 36 7.48 15.26 -21.08
C PRO A 36 6.91 16.63 -20.73
N ARG A 37 6.28 16.74 -19.56
CA ARG A 37 5.81 18.02 -19.05
C ARG A 37 7.06 18.85 -18.76
N THR A 38 7.35 19.81 -19.64
CA THR A 38 8.44 20.76 -19.47
C THR A 38 7.93 21.83 -18.52
N GLY A 39 8.00 21.53 -17.22
CA GLY A 39 7.51 22.36 -16.12
C GLY A 39 8.48 22.34 -14.95
N ASN A 40 8.05 22.87 -13.80
CA ASN A 40 8.86 22.90 -12.59
C ASN A 40 9.26 21.47 -12.18
N VAL A 41 10.48 21.06 -12.55
CA VAL A 41 11.06 19.75 -12.22
C VAL A 41 11.14 19.55 -10.71
N ASP A 42 10.96 20.61 -9.92
CA ASP A 42 11.00 20.61 -8.47
C ASP A 42 9.62 20.38 -7.82
N ALA A 43 8.56 20.16 -8.60
CA ALA A 43 7.25 19.83 -8.05
C ALA A 43 6.40 18.92 -8.95
N LEU A 44 5.67 18.00 -8.33
CA LEU A 44 4.64 17.18 -8.96
C LEU A 44 3.28 17.81 -8.72
N GLN A 45 2.47 17.96 -9.77
CA GLN A 45 1.08 18.36 -9.65
C GLN A 45 0.19 17.19 -10.03
N LEU A 46 -0.54 16.68 -9.05
CA LEU A 46 -1.59 15.68 -9.26
C LEU A 46 -2.90 16.38 -9.58
N ARG A 47 -3.71 15.73 -10.43
CA ARG A 47 -5.06 16.15 -10.79
C ARG A 47 -6.08 15.55 -9.83
N ASP A 48 -7.32 16.03 -9.95
CA ASP A 48 -8.49 15.66 -9.13
C ASP A 48 -8.53 14.18 -8.71
N VAL A 49 -8.37 13.27 -9.68
CA VAL A 49 -8.36 11.83 -9.42
C VAL A 49 -7.07 11.23 -9.94
N THR A 50 -6.34 10.58 -9.04
CA THR A 50 -5.04 9.97 -9.33
C THR A 50 -4.99 8.53 -8.81
N ALA A 51 -4.74 7.57 -9.70
CA ALA A 51 -4.49 6.19 -9.31
C ALA A 51 -2.97 5.94 -9.21
N VAL A 52 -2.52 5.45 -8.05
CA VAL A 52 -1.10 5.24 -7.72
C VAL A 52 -0.81 3.76 -7.56
N VAL A 53 0.23 3.28 -8.24
CA VAL A 53 0.72 1.89 -8.15
C VAL A 53 2.20 1.90 -7.78
N CYS A 54 2.62 0.98 -6.93
CA CYS A 54 4.03 0.76 -6.60
C CYS A 54 4.59 -0.41 -7.41
N THR A 55 5.78 -0.24 -7.97
CA THR A 55 6.58 -1.31 -8.54
C THR A 55 7.51 -1.89 -7.46
N ASP A 56 7.55 -3.22 -7.36
CA ASP A 56 8.51 -3.95 -6.54
C ASP A 56 9.40 -4.83 -7.42
N GLY A 57 10.61 -5.10 -6.94
CA GLY A 57 11.68 -5.75 -7.69
C GLY A 57 12.86 -4.81 -7.97
N PRO A 58 13.51 -4.88 -9.15
CA PRO A 58 14.77 -4.19 -9.41
C PRO A 58 14.61 -2.67 -9.64
N VAL A 59 13.40 -2.22 -9.96
CA VAL A 59 13.05 -0.81 -10.10
C VAL A 59 11.93 -0.52 -9.11
N LYS A 60 12.21 0.32 -8.12
CA LYS A 60 11.27 0.70 -7.06
C LYS A 60 10.73 2.11 -7.33
N LEU A 61 9.53 2.17 -7.89
CA LEU A 61 8.86 3.39 -8.33
C LEU A 61 7.43 3.43 -7.84
N LEU A 62 6.92 4.63 -7.62
CA LEU A 62 5.49 4.90 -7.69
C LEU A 62 5.18 5.41 -9.09
N ILE A 63 4.13 4.86 -9.68
CA ILE A 63 3.58 5.29 -10.96
C ILE A 63 2.18 5.83 -10.67
N ALA A 64 1.98 7.12 -10.91
CA ALA A 64 0.72 7.81 -10.62
C ALA A 64 0.08 8.32 -11.91
N PHE A 65 -1.12 7.80 -12.18
CA PHE A 65 -1.96 8.13 -13.32
C PHE A 65 -2.98 9.18 -12.88
N SER A 66 -2.74 10.44 -13.22
CA SER A 66 -3.58 11.58 -12.86
C SER A 66 -4.49 11.95 -14.02
N PHE A 67 -5.78 11.74 -13.86
CA PHE A 67 -6.77 11.94 -14.90
C PHE A 67 -7.33 13.35 -14.83
N GLN A 68 -7.47 14.02 -15.98
CA GLN A 68 -8.36 15.17 -16.06
C GLN A 68 -9.81 14.69 -15.93
N ARG A 69 -10.63 15.41 -15.15
CA ARG A 69 -12.02 15.01 -14.85
C ARG A 69 -12.84 14.62 -16.08
N VAL A 70 -12.78 15.43 -17.15
CA VAL A 70 -13.51 15.16 -18.41
C VAL A 70 -13.10 13.85 -19.09
N LEU A 71 -11.84 13.45 -18.99
CA LEU A 71 -11.36 12.18 -19.54
C LEU A 71 -11.87 11.01 -18.71
N LEU A 72 -11.81 11.15 -17.39
CA LEU A 72 -12.28 10.10 -16.47
C LEU A 72 -13.79 9.91 -16.54
N GLU A 73 -14.55 10.99 -16.69
CA GLU A 73 -16.01 10.93 -16.90
C GLU A 73 -16.35 10.18 -18.18
N HIS A 74 -15.63 10.42 -19.27
CA HIS A 74 -15.80 9.66 -20.52
C HIS A 74 -15.44 8.18 -20.35
N LEU A 75 -14.32 7.86 -19.69
CA LEU A 75 -13.94 6.47 -19.41
C LEU A 75 -15.02 5.76 -18.58
N ARG A 76 -15.57 6.43 -17.57
CA ARG A 76 -16.65 5.91 -16.75
C ARG A 76 -17.89 5.62 -17.60
N GLU A 77 -18.27 6.54 -18.50
CA GLU A 77 -19.41 6.32 -19.40
C GLU A 77 -19.22 5.09 -20.29
N VAL A 78 -18.02 4.89 -20.84
CA VAL A 78 -17.69 3.69 -21.63
C VAL A 78 -17.75 2.42 -20.78
N MET A 79 -17.13 2.42 -19.59
CA MET A 79 -17.06 1.24 -18.72
C MET A 79 -18.38 0.90 -18.02
N THR A 80 -19.28 1.88 -17.88
CA THR A 80 -20.58 1.71 -17.21
C THR A 80 -21.76 1.78 -18.17
N ALA A 81 -21.52 1.66 -19.49
CA ALA A 81 -22.55 1.80 -20.53
C ALA A 81 -23.77 0.87 -20.32
N ASP A 82 -23.52 -0.35 -19.81
CA ASP A 82 -24.56 -1.34 -19.52
C ASP A 82 -25.13 -1.26 -18.09
N LEU A 83 -24.72 -0.25 -17.31
CA LEU A 83 -25.10 -0.07 -15.91
C LEU A 83 -25.95 1.19 -15.73
N ASN A 84 -27.01 1.06 -14.93
CA ASN A 84 -27.79 2.23 -14.51
C ASN A 84 -27.16 2.88 -13.26
N VAL A 85 -26.16 3.74 -13.47
CA VAL A 85 -25.46 4.44 -12.38
C VAL A 85 -26.30 5.60 -11.86
N LEU A 86 -26.69 5.54 -10.57
CA LEU A 86 -27.45 6.61 -9.94
C LEU A 86 -26.60 7.88 -9.81
N PRO A 87 -27.20 9.09 -9.85
CA PRO A 87 -26.45 10.34 -9.67
C PRO A 87 -25.61 10.38 -8.38
N SER A 88 -26.10 9.78 -7.31
CA SER A 88 -25.41 9.69 -6.01
C SER A 88 -24.18 8.78 -6.03
N GLU A 89 -24.08 7.86 -6.98
CA GLU A 89 -22.99 6.87 -7.07
C GLU A 89 -21.90 7.30 -8.07
N ARG A 90 -22.13 8.38 -8.83
CA ARG A 90 -21.22 8.81 -9.90
C ARG A 90 -19.78 9.00 -9.43
N GLU A 91 -19.57 9.61 -8.27
CA GLU A 91 -18.22 9.86 -7.75
C GLU A 91 -17.53 8.56 -7.32
N LEU A 92 -18.27 7.62 -6.73
CA LEU A 92 -17.75 6.29 -6.42
C LEU A 92 -17.31 5.56 -7.70
N PHE A 93 -18.15 5.58 -8.74
CA PHE A 93 -17.81 4.96 -10.02
C PHE A 93 -16.65 5.66 -10.73
N LEU A 94 -16.47 6.98 -10.57
CA LEU A 94 -15.27 7.68 -11.08
C LEU A 94 -13.99 7.14 -10.44
N ARG A 95 -13.98 6.94 -9.11
CA ARG A 95 -12.84 6.33 -8.40
C ARG A 95 -12.53 4.92 -8.89
N GLU A 96 -13.56 4.08 -8.97
CA GLU A 96 -13.41 2.69 -9.45
C GLU A 96 -12.90 2.67 -10.89
N THR A 97 -13.42 3.54 -11.75
CA THR A 97 -12.97 3.69 -13.15
C THR A 97 -11.47 3.99 -13.22
N ALA A 98 -10.95 4.88 -12.36
CA ALA A 98 -9.52 5.20 -12.35
C ALA A 98 -8.66 3.99 -11.96
N GLY A 99 -9.06 3.24 -10.93
CA GLY A 99 -8.38 2.02 -10.50
C GLY A 99 -8.40 0.93 -11.57
N GLU A 100 -9.59 0.64 -12.11
CA GLU A 100 -9.77 -0.38 -13.15
C GLU A 100 -9.02 -0.03 -14.44
N THR A 101 -9.05 1.24 -14.87
CA THR A 101 -8.27 1.71 -16.02
C THR A 101 -6.78 1.39 -15.84
N VAL A 102 -6.22 1.68 -14.67
CA VAL A 102 -4.81 1.38 -14.38
C VAL A 102 -4.56 -0.13 -14.30
N ASN A 103 -5.48 -0.92 -13.75
CA ASN A 103 -5.38 -2.38 -13.74
C ASN A 103 -5.33 -2.94 -15.18
N PHE A 104 -6.17 -2.47 -16.10
CA PHE A 104 -6.14 -2.90 -17.49
C PHE A 104 -4.81 -2.52 -18.16
N ILE A 105 -4.38 -1.26 -18.03
CA ILE A 105 -3.13 -0.77 -18.61
C ILE A 105 -1.94 -1.61 -18.13
N LEU A 106 -1.83 -1.80 -16.81
CA LEU A 106 -0.64 -2.39 -16.21
C LEU A 106 -0.69 -3.92 -16.13
N GLY A 107 -1.87 -4.53 -16.07
CA GLY A 107 -2.04 -5.98 -16.08
C GLY A 107 -1.37 -6.61 -17.31
N HIS A 108 -1.55 -5.98 -18.48
CA HIS A 108 -0.88 -6.40 -19.72
C HIS A 108 0.58 -5.94 -19.81
N ALA A 109 0.97 -4.87 -19.10
CA ALA A 109 2.35 -4.40 -19.06
C ALA A 109 3.29 -5.32 -18.27
N THR A 110 2.80 -6.08 -17.28
CA THR A 110 3.65 -6.97 -16.47
C THR A 110 4.38 -8.03 -17.31
N ALA A 111 3.80 -8.48 -18.42
CA ALA A 111 4.43 -9.42 -19.36
C ALA A 111 5.61 -8.78 -20.11
N ASP A 112 5.40 -7.59 -20.69
CA ASP A 112 6.47 -6.84 -21.40
C ASP A 112 7.59 -6.41 -20.46
N LEU A 113 7.23 -6.05 -19.22
CA LEU A 113 8.16 -5.70 -18.16
C LEU A 113 9.00 -6.90 -17.70
N ALA A 114 8.51 -8.14 -17.90
CA ALA A 114 9.21 -9.37 -17.58
C ALA A 114 10.19 -9.85 -18.68
N GLU A 115 10.00 -9.45 -19.94
CA GLU A 115 10.88 -9.85 -21.08
C GLU A 115 12.35 -9.44 -20.90
N GLY A 116 12.64 -8.47 -20.04
CA GLY A 116 14.01 -8.07 -19.67
C GLY A 116 14.68 -8.90 -18.56
N GLY A 117 14.13 -10.06 -18.19
CA GLY A 117 14.66 -10.95 -17.14
C GLY A 117 14.41 -10.44 -15.71
N ASN A 118 13.49 -9.50 -15.54
CA ASN A 118 13.20 -8.84 -14.27
C ASN A 118 11.70 -8.88 -14.01
N VAL A 119 11.26 -9.78 -13.12
CA VAL A 119 9.85 -9.83 -12.71
C VAL A 119 9.54 -8.57 -11.89
N ILE A 120 8.84 -7.61 -12.49
CA ILE A 120 8.31 -6.45 -11.77
C ILE A 120 6.95 -6.85 -11.20
N ARG A 121 6.80 -6.72 -9.89
CA ARG A 121 5.51 -6.90 -9.22
C ARG A 121 4.85 -5.54 -9.05
N LEU A 122 3.54 -5.50 -9.23
CA LEU A 122 2.75 -4.28 -9.06
C LEU A 122 1.84 -4.44 -7.85
N SER A 123 1.72 -3.38 -7.04
CA SER A 123 0.66 -3.32 -6.04
C SER A 123 -0.70 -3.09 -6.69
N PRO A 124 -1.81 -3.44 -6.02
CA PRO A 124 -3.11 -2.89 -6.39
C PRO A 124 -3.07 -1.35 -6.42
N PRO A 125 -3.84 -0.69 -7.31
CA PRO A 125 -3.90 0.76 -7.37
C PRO A 125 -4.57 1.35 -6.14
N SER A 126 -3.99 2.42 -5.61
CA SER A 126 -4.61 3.26 -4.60
C SER A 126 -5.10 4.56 -5.25
N VAL A 127 -6.38 4.88 -5.09
CA VAL A 127 -7.00 6.07 -5.73
C VAL A 127 -7.06 7.23 -4.75
N LEU A 128 -6.47 8.35 -5.15
CA LEU A 128 -6.46 9.64 -4.46
C LEU A 128 -7.45 10.58 -5.16
N ASP A 129 -8.35 11.20 -4.38
CA ASP A 129 -9.33 12.18 -4.86
C ASP A 129 -8.97 13.57 -4.34
N GLU A 130 -7.78 14.03 -4.68
CA GLU A 130 -7.32 15.36 -4.29
C GLU A 130 -6.31 15.88 -5.31
N GLU A 131 -6.48 17.13 -5.72
CA GLU A 131 -5.38 17.87 -6.34
C GLU A 131 -4.29 18.07 -5.29
N LYS A 132 -3.06 17.71 -5.66
CA LYS A 132 -1.93 17.75 -4.73
C LYS A 132 -0.71 18.32 -5.41
N ASN A 133 -0.07 19.27 -4.75
CA ASN A 133 1.23 19.78 -5.16
C ASN A 133 2.31 19.21 -4.24
N ILE A 134 3.24 18.43 -4.79
CA ILE A 134 4.26 17.72 -4.02
C ILE A 134 5.61 18.28 -4.44
N LEU A 135 6.31 18.93 -3.52
CA LEU A 135 7.67 19.40 -3.76
C LEU A 135 8.62 18.20 -3.87
N ARG A 136 9.50 18.22 -4.87
CA ARG A 136 10.47 17.16 -5.13
C ARG A 136 11.59 17.21 -4.08
N PRO A 137 11.77 16.16 -3.25
CA PRO A 137 12.95 16.00 -2.41
C PRO A 137 14.22 15.90 -3.25
N LYS A 138 15.37 16.36 -2.72
CA LYS A 138 16.66 16.36 -3.45
C LYS A 138 17.08 14.99 -3.99
N LYS A 139 16.71 13.91 -3.30
CA LYS A 139 17.04 12.52 -3.67
C LYS A 139 15.99 11.86 -4.58
N ALA A 140 14.90 12.56 -4.88
CA ALA A 140 13.81 12.03 -5.68
C ALA A 140 13.95 12.41 -7.16
N ILE A 141 13.44 11.52 -8.01
CA ILE A 141 13.30 11.71 -9.44
C ILE A 141 11.82 11.72 -9.74
N PHE A 142 11.34 12.83 -10.30
CA PHE A 142 10.00 12.96 -10.85
C PHE A 142 10.11 13.09 -12.36
N THR A 143 9.37 12.26 -13.08
CA THR A 143 9.18 12.37 -14.51
C THR A 143 7.69 12.33 -14.82
N THR A 144 7.16 13.39 -15.41
CA THR A 144 5.76 13.47 -15.82
C THR A 144 5.65 13.43 -17.34
N ILE A 145 4.86 12.50 -17.85
CA ILE A 145 4.49 12.44 -19.27
C ILE A 145 3.00 12.74 -19.38
N GLU A 146 2.66 13.82 -20.09
CA GLU A 146 1.27 14.17 -20.40
C GLU A 146 0.88 13.47 -21.70
N MET A 147 -0.26 12.77 -21.69
CA MET A 147 -0.93 12.16 -22.83
C MET A 147 -2.22 12.90 -23.13
N THR A 148 -2.37 13.39 -24.37
CA THR A 148 -3.58 14.11 -24.80
C THR A 148 -4.46 13.26 -25.70
N THR A 149 -5.75 13.17 -25.36
CA THR A 149 -6.81 12.57 -26.18
C THR A 149 -7.80 13.64 -26.64
N SER A 150 -8.82 13.26 -27.42
CA SER A 150 -9.94 14.14 -27.77
C SER A 150 -10.85 14.48 -26.58
N HIS A 151 -10.76 13.73 -25.47
CA HIS A 151 -11.62 13.88 -24.28
C HIS A 151 -10.85 14.36 -23.04
N GLY A 152 -9.66 14.93 -23.23
CA GLY A 152 -8.84 15.50 -22.16
C GLY A 152 -7.47 14.86 -22.05
N THR A 153 -6.81 15.08 -20.90
CA THR A 153 -5.43 14.64 -20.67
C THR A 153 -5.30 13.64 -19.54
N LEU A 154 -4.33 12.74 -19.67
CA LEU A 154 -3.82 11.88 -18.61
C LEU A 154 -2.36 12.24 -18.36
N ASP A 155 -1.99 12.53 -17.12
CA ASP A 155 -0.59 12.65 -16.72
C ASP A 155 -0.12 11.33 -16.09
N ILE A 156 1.00 10.81 -16.56
CA ILE A 156 1.65 9.63 -15.98
C ILE A 156 2.94 10.10 -15.32
N ASN A 157 2.97 9.94 -14.00
CA ASN A 157 4.04 10.41 -13.15
C ASN A 157 4.86 9.23 -12.65
N PHE A 158 6.14 9.20 -12.98
CA PHE A 158 7.11 8.24 -12.49
C PHE A 158 7.90 8.88 -11.36
N ILE A 159 7.82 8.29 -10.18
CA ILE A 159 8.23 8.89 -8.91
C ILE A 159 9.14 7.88 -8.22
N GLY A 160 10.39 8.25 -8.01
CA GLY A 160 11.37 7.35 -7.41
C GLY A 160 12.38 8.06 -6.53
N PRO A 161 13.11 7.32 -5.67
CA PRO A 161 12.82 5.94 -5.27
C PRO A 161 11.50 5.83 -4.48
N SER A 162 10.75 4.73 -4.62
CA SER A 162 9.43 4.61 -3.99
C SER A 162 9.49 4.64 -2.46
N GLU A 163 10.61 4.24 -1.84
CA GLU A 163 10.82 4.30 -0.39
C GLU A 163 10.80 5.72 0.20
N LEU A 164 10.94 6.76 -0.62
CA LEU A 164 10.84 8.15 -0.16
C LEU A 164 9.39 8.61 0.03
N PHE A 165 8.40 7.81 -0.39
CA PHE A 165 7.01 8.22 -0.43
C PHE A 165 6.07 7.11 0.05
N ASP A 166 4.99 7.49 0.74
CA ASP A 166 3.88 6.57 1.00
C ASP A 166 3.00 6.39 -0.25
N ARG A 167 1.99 5.51 -0.18
CA ARG A 167 1.03 5.30 -1.29
C ARG A 167 0.16 6.52 -1.60
N ARG A 168 0.08 7.49 -0.69
CA ARG A 168 -0.59 8.78 -0.86
C ARG A 168 0.36 9.87 -1.38
N LEU A 169 1.58 9.50 -1.76
CA LEU A 169 2.63 10.41 -2.23
C LEU A 169 2.97 11.50 -1.21
N ASN A 170 2.92 11.18 0.09
CA ASN A 170 3.53 12.00 1.13
C ASN A 170 5.00 11.62 1.26
N PHE A 171 5.87 12.61 1.46
CA PHE A 171 7.28 12.34 1.72
C PHE A 171 7.43 11.65 3.08
N ILE A 172 8.14 10.53 3.08
CA ILE A 172 8.56 9.82 4.29
C ILE A 172 9.90 10.44 4.70
N ASN A 173 9.93 11.12 5.85
CA ASN A 173 11.11 11.91 6.27
C ASN A 173 12.36 11.03 6.45
N GLU A 174 13.57 11.57 6.26
CA GLU A 174 14.80 10.79 6.46
C GLU A 174 14.95 10.20 7.87
N GLU A 175 14.34 10.80 8.90
CA GLU A 175 14.24 10.21 10.26
C GLU A 175 13.24 9.05 10.35
N GLU A 176 12.26 8.98 9.46
CA GLU A 176 11.35 7.84 9.27
C GLU A 176 11.98 6.76 8.37
N VAL A 177 12.80 7.16 7.38
CA VAL A 177 13.56 6.26 6.49
C VAL A 177 14.78 5.66 7.20
N GLN A 178 15.48 6.41 8.06
CA GLN A 178 16.58 5.92 8.90
C GLN A 178 16.08 5.27 10.20
N GLY A 179 14.87 5.62 10.66
CA GLY A 179 14.22 5.02 11.80
C GLY A 179 13.25 3.89 11.45
N GLY A 180 13.28 3.35 10.24
CA GLY A 180 12.26 2.38 9.84
C GLY A 180 12.54 1.75 8.50
N ASN A 181 13.54 0.88 8.44
CA ASN A 181 13.42 -0.29 7.56
C ASN A 181 12.23 -1.14 8.04
N MET A 182 10.99 -0.72 7.82
CA MET A 182 9.90 -1.67 7.81
C MET A 182 9.74 -2.14 6.38
N HIS A 183 10.58 -3.13 6.04
CA HIS A 183 10.12 -4.15 5.11
C HIS A 183 8.71 -4.61 5.54
N PRO A 184 7.81 -4.94 4.59
CA PRO A 184 6.48 -5.44 4.93
C PRO A 184 6.58 -6.56 5.96
N LEU A 185 6.19 -6.28 7.20
CA LEU A 185 6.23 -7.26 8.27
C LEU A 185 5.23 -8.36 7.97
N LYS A 186 5.64 -9.61 8.18
CA LYS A 186 4.75 -10.76 8.27
C LYS A 186 4.10 -10.75 9.63
N VAL A 187 2.79 -10.52 9.69
CA VAL A 187 2.04 -10.40 10.94
C VAL A 187 1.17 -11.62 11.17
N LEU A 188 1.26 -12.19 12.37
CA LEU A 188 0.29 -13.14 12.90
C LEU A 188 -0.70 -12.40 13.79
N ILE A 189 -1.99 -12.49 13.46
CA ILE A 189 -3.06 -11.93 14.30
C ILE A 189 -3.64 -13.03 15.18
N VAL A 190 -3.66 -12.82 16.49
CA VAL A 190 -4.22 -13.76 17.46
C VAL A 190 -5.35 -13.08 18.21
N ASP A 191 -6.59 -13.44 17.88
CA ASP A 191 -7.81 -12.88 18.45
C ASP A 191 -8.98 -13.82 18.15
N ASP A 192 -9.83 -14.12 19.14
CA ASP A 192 -11.01 -14.97 18.97
C ASP A 192 -12.17 -14.23 18.27
N SER A 193 -12.13 -12.90 18.24
CA SER A 193 -13.10 -12.06 17.55
C SER A 193 -12.74 -11.86 16.08
N LEU A 194 -13.47 -12.55 15.19
CA LEU A 194 -13.34 -12.39 13.74
C LEU A 194 -13.49 -10.94 13.27
N LEU A 195 -14.28 -10.13 13.98
CA LEU A 195 -14.42 -8.69 13.67
C LEU A 195 -13.12 -7.94 13.93
N THR A 196 -12.46 -8.22 15.06
CA THR A 196 -11.16 -7.62 15.38
C THR A 196 -10.10 -8.07 14.39
N VAL A 197 -10.07 -9.36 14.05
CA VAL A 197 -9.16 -9.90 13.02
C VAL A 197 -9.31 -9.17 11.69
N ARG A 198 -10.54 -8.97 11.21
CA ARG A 198 -10.81 -8.23 9.96
C ARG A 198 -10.35 -6.78 10.05
N THR A 199 -10.64 -6.11 11.16
CA THR A 199 -10.25 -4.71 11.40
C THR A 199 -8.73 -4.54 11.39
N LEU A 200 -8.01 -5.38 12.15
CA LEU A 200 -6.55 -5.40 12.18
C LEU A 200 -5.95 -5.73 10.82
N THR A 201 -6.54 -6.69 10.10
CA THR A 201 -6.07 -7.05 8.75
C THR A 201 -6.11 -5.84 7.81
N GLY A 202 -7.24 -5.12 7.76
CA GLY A 202 -7.37 -3.90 6.95
C GLY A 202 -6.33 -2.84 7.33
N MET A 203 -6.23 -2.53 8.64
CA MET A 203 -5.27 -1.54 9.13
C MET A 203 -3.82 -1.92 8.83
N LEU A 204 -3.43 -3.18 9.03
CA LEU A 204 -2.07 -3.64 8.76
C LEU A 204 -1.75 -3.62 7.26
N MET A 205 -2.72 -3.95 6.40
CA MET A 205 -2.57 -3.85 4.95
C MET A 205 -2.42 -2.40 4.48
N GLU A 206 -3.19 -1.47 5.05
CA GLU A 206 -3.06 -0.02 4.80
C GLU A 206 -1.69 0.51 5.25
N LEU A 207 -1.16 0.00 6.36
CA LEU A 207 0.18 0.30 6.87
C LEU A 207 1.32 -0.39 6.09
N GLY A 208 1.00 -1.21 5.08
CA GLY A 208 2.00 -1.86 4.23
C GLY A 208 2.59 -3.16 4.80
N HIS A 209 1.90 -3.80 5.74
CA HIS A 209 2.25 -5.10 6.32
C HIS A 209 1.43 -6.23 5.72
N LEU A 210 1.93 -7.46 5.84
CA LEU A 210 1.28 -8.67 5.32
C LEU A 210 0.79 -9.54 6.48
N VAL A 211 -0.51 -9.76 6.58
CA VAL A 211 -1.05 -10.77 7.50
C VAL A 211 -0.82 -12.15 6.90
N VAL A 212 0.05 -12.95 7.52
CA VAL A 212 0.45 -14.27 7.01
C VAL A 212 -0.37 -15.41 7.59
N GLN A 213 -0.91 -15.23 8.79
CA GLN A 213 -1.74 -16.22 9.46
C GLN A 213 -2.59 -15.55 10.54
N THR A 214 -3.67 -16.21 10.94
CA THR A 214 -4.54 -15.80 12.06
C THR A 214 -4.78 -16.99 12.99
N ALA A 215 -4.90 -16.74 14.30
CA ALA A 215 -5.25 -17.76 15.28
C ALA A 215 -6.36 -17.25 16.22
N GLY A 216 -7.32 -18.11 16.55
CA GLY A 216 -8.46 -17.74 17.40
C GLY A 216 -8.29 -18.07 18.88
N SER A 217 -7.15 -18.61 19.30
CA SER A 217 -6.87 -18.99 20.69
C SER A 217 -5.37 -19.02 20.99
N GLY A 218 -5.02 -18.96 22.28
CA GLY A 218 -3.62 -19.04 22.72
C GLY A 218 -2.91 -20.34 22.32
N ALA A 219 -3.61 -21.47 22.34
CA ALA A 219 -3.07 -22.75 21.91
C ALA A 219 -2.73 -22.77 20.41
N LEU A 220 -3.62 -22.25 19.56
CA LEU A 220 -3.40 -22.15 18.11
C LEU A 220 -2.32 -21.11 17.77
N ALA A 221 -2.12 -20.10 18.61
CA ALA A 221 -1.12 -19.07 18.40
C ALA A 221 0.31 -19.62 18.32
N LEU A 222 0.65 -20.55 19.22
CA LEU A 222 1.99 -21.15 19.23
C LEU A 222 2.25 -22.00 17.99
N GLU A 223 1.27 -22.79 17.57
CA GLU A 223 1.36 -23.59 16.34
C GLU A 223 1.45 -22.69 15.09
N ALA A 224 0.62 -21.67 15.02
CA ALA A 224 0.65 -20.67 13.95
C ALA A 224 2.01 -19.96 13.88
N TYR A 225 2.60 -19.61 15.02
CA TYR A 225 3.94 -19.02 15.06
C TYR A 225 5.00 -19.96 14.48
N ARG A 226 4.99 -21.25 14.87
CA ARG A 226 5.94 -22.25 14.35
C ARG A 226 5.86 -22.39 12.83
N GLN A 227 4.65 -22.33 12.27
CA GLN A 227 4.40 -22.46 10.84
C GLN A 227 4.77 -21.19 10.06
N ALA A 228 4.22 -20.04 10.45
CA ALA A 228 4.35 -18.79 9.70
C ALA A 228 5.67 -18.05 9.96
N LYS A 229 6.30 -18.26 11.13
CA LYS A 229 7.48 -17.52 11.61
C LYS A 229 7.35 -16.01 11.35
N PRO A 230 6.31 -15.37 11.94
CA PRO A 230 6.01 -13.97 11.67
C PRO A 230 7.09 -13.04 12.24
N ASP A 231 7.22 -11.85 11.66
CA ASP A 231 8.05 -10.79 12.21
C ASP A 231 7.38 -10.14 13.42
N LEU A 232 6.04 -10.09 13.44
CA LEU A 232 5.22 -9.48 14.48
C LEU A 232 4.00 -10.35 14.83
N VAL A 233 3.65 -10.41 16.11
CA VAL A 233 2.37 -10.96 16.59
C VAL A 233 1.54 -9.84 17.22
N THR A 234 0.29 -9.70 16.79
CA THR A 234 -0.72 -8.95 17.56
C THR A 234 -1.52 -9.95 18.38
N MET A 235 -1.53 -9.81 19.71
CA MET A 235 -2.08 -10.80 20.63
C MET A 235 -3.20 -10.21 21.47
N ASP A 236 -4.42 -10.75 21.38
CA ASP A 236 -5.47 -10.43 22.32
C ASP A 236 -5.19 -11.04 23.70
N ILE A 237 -5.50 -10.30 24.76
CA ILE A 237 -5.28 -10.79 26.14
C ILE A 237 -6.40 -11.73 26.57
N THR A 238 -7.65 -11.42 26.20
CA THR A 238 -8.85 -12.06 26.75
C THR A 238 -9.44 -13.00 25.72
N MET A 239 -8.85 -14.19 25.64
CA MET A 239 -9.33 -15.28 24.79
C MET A 239 -9.89 -16.43 25.63
N PRO A 240 -10.79 -17.26 25.08
CA PRO A 240 -11.23 -18.50 25.72
C PRO A 240 -10.06 -19.47 25.98
N ASP A 241 -10.19 -20.25 27.05
CA ASP A 241 -9.29 -21.34 27.47
C ASP A 241 -7.88 -20.92 27.91
N MET A 242 -7.09 -20.35 27.01
CA MET A 242 -5.72 -19.88 27.25
C MET A 242 -5.64 -18.38 26.93
N ASP A 243 -5.26 -17.59 27.94
CA ASP A 243 -5.16 -16.15 27.79
C ASP A 243 -3.93 -15.74 26.97
N GLY A 244 -3.94 -14.52 26.43
CA GLY A 244 -2.85 -14.04 25.58
C GLY A 244 -1.51 -13.89 26.29
N ILE A 245 -1.50 -13.78 27.62
CA ILE A 245 -0.29 -13.64 28.43
C ILE A 245 0.41 -15.00 28.56
N GLU A 246 -0.36 -16.06 28.78
CA GLU A 246 0.12 -17.44 28.75
C GLU A 246 0.65 -17.80 27.36
N ALA A 247 -0.10 -17.46 26.29
CA ALA A 247 0.33 -17.68 24.91
C ALA A 247 1.63 -16.95 24.57
N THR A 248 1.75 -15.68 25.01
CA THR A 248 2.98 -14.87 24.88
C THR A 248 4.17 -15.57 25.54
N THR A 249 3.98 -16.06 26.76
CA THR A 249 5.03 -16.79 27.51
C THR A 249 5.44 -18.08 26.78
N GLY A 250 4.46 -18.82 26.24
CA GLY A 250 4.71 -20.03 25.47
C GLY A 250 5.50 -19.78 24.19
N ILE A 251 5.14 -18.75 23.43
CA ILE A 251 5.86 -18.34 22.22
C ILE A 251 7.29 -17.93 22.56
N LEU A 252 7.50 -17.07 23.56
CA LEU A 252 8.83 -16.57 23.91
C LEU A 252 9.75 -17.64 24.51
N LYS A 253 9.18 -18.70 25.10
CA LYS A 253 9.96 -19.85 25.56
C LYS A 253 10.63 -20.60 24.41
N GLU A 254 9.98 -20.67 23.25
CA GLU A 254 10.52 -21.32 22.04
C GLU A 254 11.22 -20.34 21.09
N PHE A 255 10.77 -19.09 21.08
CA PHE A 255 11.23 -18.03 20.19
C PHE A 255 11.53 -16.75 21.00
N PRO A 256 12.68 -16.68 21.70
CA PRO A 256 12.99 -15.58 22.62
C PRO A 256 13.00 -14.18 21.98
N ASP A 257 13.25 -14.11 20.66
CA ASP A 257 13.32 -12.85 19.91
C ASP A 257 11.95 -12.36 19.40
N ALA A 258 10.87 -13.12 19.62
CA ALA A 258 9.54 -12.82 19.09
C ALA A 258 9.09 -11.39 19.45
N ASN A 259 8.57 -10.67 18.45
CA ASN A 259 7.96 -9.36 18.65
C ASN A 259 6.46 -9.52 18.88
N ILE A 260 6.00 -9.25 20.10
CA ILE A 260 4.59 -9.42 20.46
C ILE A 260 4.04 -8.08 20.98
N ILE A 261 2.98 -7.59 20.34
CA ILE A 261 2.20 -6.42 20.76
C ILE A 261 0.84 -6.92 21.24
N MET A 262 0.49 -6.59 22.48
CA MET A 262 -0.85 -6.89 22.99
C MET A 262 -1.90 -5.97 22.37
N VAL A 263 -3.09 -6.49 22.07
CA VAL A 263 -4.25 -5.71 21.63
C VAL A 263 -5.39 -6.04 22.56
N THR A 264 -5.86 -5.09 23.39
CA THR A 264 -6.79 -5.46 24.47
C THR A 264 -7.86 -4.40 24.76
N SER A 265 -9.03 -4.84 25.21
CA SER A 265 -10.05 -3.97 25.80
C SER A 265 -9.73 -3.57 27.25
N HIS A 266 -8.74 -4.20 27.89
CA HIS A 266 -8.39 -3.98 29.28
C HIS A 266 -7.26 -2.95 29.44
N GLY A 267 -7.61 -1.71 29.78
CA GLY A 267 -6.66 -0.63 30.09
C GLY A 267 -6.16 -0.60 31.54
N GLN A 268 -6.48 -1.60 32.37
CA GLN A 268 -6.09 -1.60 33.78
C GLN A 268 -4.58 -1.83 33.93
N GLN A 269 -3.91 -1.01 34.74
CA GLN A 269 -2.45 -1.06 34.97
C GLN A 269 -1.92 -2.46 35.33
N GLY A 270 -2.72 -3.27 36.04
CA GLY A 270 -2.34 -4.63 36.44
C GLY A 270 -2.15 -5.60 35.28
N MET A 271 -3.02 -5.57 34.26
CA MET A 271 -2.92 -6.47 33.10
C MET A 271 -1.77 -6.08 32.16
N VAL A 272 -1.58 -4.77 31.96
CA VAL A 272 -0.42 -4.24 31.21
C VAL A 272 0.89 -4.70 31.85
N MET A 273 0.99 -4.64 33.18
CA MET A 273 2.18 -5.07 33.91
C MET A 273 2.44 -6.59 33.74
N LYS A 274 1.39 -7.41 33.74
CA LYS A 274 1.52 -8.86 33.48
C LYS A 274 1.99 -9.15 32.06
N ALA A 275 1.45 -8.45 31.07
CA ALA A 275 1.88 -8.60 29.67
C ALA A 275 3.35 -8.22 29.46
N VAL A 276 3.80 -7.12 30.08
CA VAL A 276 5.21 -6.71 30.04
C VAL A 276 6.11 -7.75 30.70
N LYS A 277 5.70 -8.29 31.86
CA LYS A 277 6.44 -9.38 32.55
C LYS A 277 6.51 -10.67 31.72
N ALA A 278 5.50 -10.96 30.92
CA ALA A 278 5.51 -12.08 30.00
C ALA A 278 6.40 -11.84 28.76
N GLY A 279 6.91 -10.63 28.56
CA GLY A 279 7.84 -10.28 27.47
C GLY A 279 7.19 -9.59 26.27
N ALA A 280 5.94 -9.15 26.37
CA ALA A 280 5.33 -8.31 25.33
C ALA A 280 6.10 -6.98 25.18
N LYS A 281 6.36 -6.57 23.93
CA LYS A 281 7.13 -5.35 23.60
C LYS A 281 6.25 -4.09 23.55
N GLY A 282 4.93 -4.26 23.64
CA GLY A 282 3.99 -3.15 23.64
C GLY A 282 2.53 -3.58 23.80
N TYR A 283 1.64 -2.59 23.86
CA TYR A 283 0.20 -2.82 23.89
C TYR A 283 -0.57 -1.71 23.17
N VAL A 284 -1.73 -2.05 22.61
CA VAL A 284 -2.69 -1.17 21.97
C VAL A 284 -4.07 -1.44 22.57
N LEU A 285 -4.83 -0.38 22.85
CA LEU A 285 -6.18 -0.52 23.41
C LEU A 285 -7.23 -0.59 22.29
N LYS A 286 -8.25 -1.42 22.50
CA LYS A 286 -9.48 -1.44 21.70
C LYS A 286 -10.39 -0.27 22.14
N PRO A 287 -11.07 0.44 21.22
CA PRO A 287 -11.05 0.29 19.78
C PRO A 287 -9.71 0.73 19.17
N ILE A 288 -9.22 -0.09 18.24
CA ILE A 288 -7.88 0.03 17.66
C ILE A 288 -7.88 1.24 16.72
N LYS A 289 -6.91 2.15 16.91
CA LYS A 289 -6.68 3.27 16.00
C LYS A 289 -5.44 2.99 15.16
N ALA A 290 -5.54 3.16 13.84
CA ALA A 290 -4.44 2.87 12.91
C ALA A 290 -3.14 3.62 13.28
N ASP A 291 -3.23 4.89 13.69
CA ASP A 291 -2.07 5.66 14.15
C ASP A 291 -1.41 5.06 15.39
N LYS A 292 -2.19 4.59 16.37
CA LYS A 292 -1.65 3.98 17.59
C LYS A 292 -1.00 2.63 17.30
N LEU A 293 -1.57 1.86 16.39
CA LEU A 293 -0.96 0.62 15.91
C LEU A 293 0.38 0.92 15.20
N ARG A 294 0.39 1.88 14.27
CA ARG A 294 1.60 2.33 13.55
C ARG A 294 2.70 2.79 14.50
N GLU A 295 2.38 3.68 15.44
CA GLU A 295 3.33 4.17 16.47
C GLU A 295 3.92 3.00 17.27
N MET A 296 3.09 2.03 17.65
CA MET A 296 3.54 0.89 18.45
C MET A 296 4.46 -0.04 17.66
N ILE A 297 4.11 -0.35 16.42
CA ILE A 297 4.94 -1.17 15.54
C ILE A 297 6.28 -0.46 15.32
N ALA A 298 6.27 0.83 14.96
CA ALA A 298 7.50 1.60 14.78
C ALA A 298 8.38 1.58 16.04
N ARG A 299 7.80 1.67 17.24
CA ARG A 299 8.56 1.59 18.50
C ARG A 299 9.23 0.23 18.70
N VAL A 300 8.56 -0.86 18.33
CA VAL A 300 9.09 -2.23 18.52
C VAL A 300 10.26 -2.53 17.58
N PHE A 301 10.24 -1.98 16.35
CA PHE A 301 11.26 -2.25 15.32
C PHE A 301 12.31 -1.13 15.16
N LYS A 302 12.26 -0.07 16.00
CA LYS A 302 13.26 1.02 16.06
C LYS A 302 14.47 0.70 16.98
N ALA A 303 14.56 -0.50 17.54
CA ALA A 303 15.60 -0.92 18.48
C ALA A 303 16.75 -1.65 17.80
#